data_AF-A0A3D0W4H7-F1
#
_entry.id   AF-A0A3D0W4H7-F1
#
_cell.length_a   1.000
_cell.length_b   1.000
_cell.length_c   1.000
_cell.angle_alpha   90.00
_cell.angle_beta   90.00
_cell.angle_gamma   90.00
#
_symmetry.space_group_name_H-M   'P 1'
#
loop_
_entity.id
_entity.type
_entity.pdbx_description
1 polymer ?
#
loop_
_entity_poly.entity_id
_entity_poly.type
_entity_poly.pdbx_seq_one_letter_code
_entity_poly.pdbx_strand_id
1 'polypeptide(L)'
;MQLKNIFKFNGGVHPDENKIASTRLPIAKLAIPKKLVLPLRQHVGHVAKVKVKPGDQVFKGQIIAEADGNISAAIHAPTSGRILKISEEILPHPSGLP
;
A
#
# COMPACT_ATOMS: atom_id res chain seq x y z
N MET A 1 -45.73 12.77 10.48
CA MET A 1 -44.48 11.99 10.34
C MET A 1 -43.36 12.96 9.98
N GLN A 2 -42.53 13.33 10.95
CA GLN A 2 -41.49 14.34 10.79
C GLN A 2 -40.30 13.70 10.06
N LEU A 3 -39.96 14.21 8.87
CA LEU A 3 -38.79 13.76 8.12
C LEU A 3 -37.54 14.13 8.94
N LYS A 4 -36.89 13.13 9.53
CA LYS A 4 -35.55 13.29 10.12
C LYS A 4 -34.61 13.77 9.02
N ASN A 5 -33.94 14.90 9.28
CA ASN A 5 -32.96 15.53 8.40
C ASN A 5 -32.11 14.51 7.62
N ILE A 6 -32.36 14.41 6.32
CA ILE A 6 -31.50 13.67 5.39
C ILE A 6 -30.30 14.58 5.11
N PHE A 7 -29.19 14.37 5.81
CA PHE A 7 -27.94 15.01 5.45
C PHE A 7 -27.52 14.53 4.05
N LYS A 8 -27.09 15.46 3.16
CA LYS A 8 -26.67 15.12 1.78
C LYS A 8 -25.38 14.29 1.71
N PHE A 9 -24.67 14.14 2.82
CA PHE A 9 -23.54 13.24 3.00
C PHE A 9 -23.49 12.82 4.47
N ASN A 10 -23.04 11.59 4.72
CA ASN A 10 -22.79 11.13 6.08
C ASN A 10 -21.60 11.93 6.63
N GLY A 11 -21.77 12.60 7.77
CA GLY A 11 -20.64 13.20 8.49
C GLY A 11 -19.53 12.17 8.73
N GLY A 12 -18.28 12.65 8.81
CA GLY A 12 -17.08 11.84 9.02
C GLY A 12 -16.40 12.13 10.36
N VAL A 13 -15.38 11.33 10.69
CA VAL A 13 -14.49 11.62 11.82
C VAL A 13 -13.48 12.67 11.34
N HIS A 14 -13.30 13.74 12.13
CA HIS A 14 -12.29 14.78 11.91
C HIS A 14 -11.27 14.74 13.05
N PRO A 15 -10.30 13.80 13.04
CA PRO A 15 -9.26 13.75 14.06
C PRO A 15 -8.38 15.00 14.00
N ASP A 16 -7.76 15.36 15.12
CA ASP A 16 -6.76 16.42 15.17
C ASP A 16 -5.62 16.13 14.19
N GLU A 17 -5.24 17.13 13.40
CA GLU A 17 -4.24 16.97 12.34
C GLU A 17 -2.81 16.74 12.85
N ASN A 18 -2.54 17.03 14.14
CA ASN A 18 -1.25 16.87 14.81
C ASN A 18 -0.02 17.47 14.08
N LYS A 19 -0.23 18.39 13.13
CA LYS A 19 0.86 18.99 12.32
C LYS A 19 1.79 19.89 13.12
N ILE A 20 1.30 20.52 14.19
CA ILE A 20 2.06 21.50 14.99
C ILE A 20 3.38 20.92 15.52
N ALA A 21 3.42 19.62 15.82
CA ALA A 21 4.63 18.95 16.31
C ALA A 21 5.71 18.83 15.22
N SER A 22 5.32 18.52 13.97
CA SER A 22 6.27 18.30 12.88
C SER A 22 6.73 19.58 12.19
N THR A 23 5.93 20.65 12.19
CA THR A 23 6.28 21.93 11.55
C THR A 23 7.40 22.70 12.26
N ARG A 24 7.78 22.29 13.47
CA ARG A 24 8.85 22.91 14.27
C ARG A 24 10.20 22.21 14.14
N LEU A 25 10.26 21.09 13.40
CA LEU A 25 11.48 20.32 13.21
C LEU A 25 12.13 20.64 11.85
N PRO A 26 13.48 20.59 11.74
CA PRO A 26 14.15 20.75 10.46
C PRO A 26 13.77 19.63 9.49
N ILE A 27 13.86 19.92 8.18
CA ILE A 27 13.69 18.91 7.14
C ILE A 27 14.75 17.82 7.34
N ALA A 28 14.29 16.57 7.49
CA ALA A 28 15.15 15.42 7.71
C ALA A 28 14.92 14.36 6.63
N LYS A 29 15.98 13.58 6.35
CA LYS A 29 15.85 12.39 5.50
C LYS A 29 15.33 11.23 6.35
N LEU A 30 14.22 10.65 5.94
CA LEU A 30 13.72 9.42 6.55
C LEU A 30 14.59 8.25 6.09
N ALA A 31 15.00 7.39 7.03
CA ALA A 31 15.66 6.14 6.70
C ALA A 31 14.70 5.18 5.98
N ILE A 32 15.23 4.38 5.06
CA ILE A 32 14.44 3.32 4.42
C ILE A 32 14.16 2.22 5.45
N PRO A 33 12.90 1.77 5.62
CA PRO A 33 12.59 0.67 6.52
C PRO A 33 13.38 -0.60 6.18
N LYS A 34 13.80 -1.36 7.21
CA LYS A 34 14.53 -2.62 7.03
C LYS A 34 13.74 -3.69 6.26
N LYS A 35 12.41 -3.59 6.28
CA LYS A 35 11.49 -4.49 5.58
C LYS A 35 10.35 -3.67 5.00
N LEU A 36 10.04 -3.91 3.74
CA LEU A 36 8.87 -3.40 3.05
C LEU A 36 8.04 -4.60 2.58
N VAL A 37 6.74 -4.53 2.76
CA VAL A 37 5.80 -5.56 2.31
C VAL A 37 4.91 -4.93 1.25
N LEU A 38 4.80 -5.61 0.10
CA LEU A 38 4.03 -5.13 -1.04
C LEU A 38 2.87 -6.09 -1.29
N PRO A 39 1.61 -5.65 -1.14
CA PRO A 39 0.46 -6.45 -1.51
C PRO A 39 0.48 -6.72 -3.02
N LEU A 40 0.32 -7.98 -3.43
CA LEU A 40 0.18 -8.33 -4.84
C LEU A 40 -1.22 -7.99 -5.38
N ARG A 41 -2.22 -7.96 -4.49
CA ARG A 41 -3.60 -7.58 -4.80
C ARG A 41 -3.86 -6.15 -4.34
N GLN A 42 -3.71 -5.18 -5.25
CA GLN A 42 -3.87 -3.76 -4.95
C GLN A 42 -5.17 -3.16 -5.50
N HIS A 43 -5.95 -3.96 -6.22
CA HIS A 43 -7.14 -3.51 -6.95
C HIS A 43 -8.13 -4.67 -7.15
N VAL A 44 -9.30 -4.36 -7.72
CA VAL A 44 -10.40 -5.32 -7.94
C VAL A 44 -10.10 -6.38 -9.01
N GLY A 45 -9.23 -6.07 -9.97
CA GLY A 45 -8.84 -6.98 -11.06
C GLY A 45 -7.90 -8.13 -10.66
N HIS A 46 -7.27 -8.76 -11.65
CA HIS A 46 -6.43 -9.97 -11.44
C HIS A 46 -5.13 -9.64 -10.70
N VAL A 47 -4.73 -10.55 -9.81
CA VAL A 47 -3.50 -10.42 -9.01
C VAL A 47 -2.29 -10.35 -9.95
N ALA A 48 -1.37 -9.43 -9.67
CA ALA A 48 -0.15 -9.30 -10.46
C ALA A 48 0.71 -10.57 -10.39
N LYS A 49 1.22 -11.03 -11.53
CA LYS A 49 2.00 -12.26 -11.64
C LYS A 49 3.45 -12.02 -11.27
N VAL A 50 3.91 -12.69 -10.22
CA VAL A 50 5.26 -12.49 -9.66
C VAL A 50 6.35 -12.89 -10.67
N LYS A 51 7.41 -12.07 -10.76
CA LYS A 51 8.57 -12.25 -11.67
C LYS A 51 9.90 -12.50 -10.96
N VAL A 52 9.87 -12.55 -9.63
CA VAL A 52 11.04 -12.75 -8.77
C VAL A 52 10.78 -13.90 -7.80
N LYS A 53 11.84 -14.39 -7.17
CA LYS A 53 11.78 -15.43 -6.14
C LYS A 53 12.52 -15.00 -4.87
N PRO A 54 12.27 -15.63 -3.72
CA PRO A 54 13.05 -15.37 -2.52
C PRO A 54 14.56 -15.57 -2.79
N GLY A 55 15.37 -14.63 -2.29
CA GLY A 55 16.82 -14.58 -2.52
C GLY A 55 17.26 -13.66 -3.65
N ASP A 56 16.37 -13.34 -4.59
CA ASP A 56 16.70 -12.44 -5.71
C ASP A 56 17.07 -11.04 -5.22
N GLN A 57 18.09 -10.45 -5.83
CA GLN A 57 18.37 -9.02 -5.70
C GLN A 57 17.53 -8.25 -6.71
N VAL A 58 16.99 -7.11 -6.27
CA VAL A 58 16.19 -6.22 -7.11
C VAL A 58 16.71 -4.79 -6.99
N PHE A 59 16.58 -4.02 -8.06
CA PHE A 59 16.89 -2.60 -8.07
C PHE A 59 15.64 -1.74 -7.91
N LYS A 60 15.79 -0.53 -7.37
CA LYS A 60 14.70 0.45 -7.32
C LYS A 60 14.08 0.63 -8.70
N GLY A 61 12.76 0.51 -8.78
CA GLY A 61 12.00 0.64 -10.01
C GLY A 61 12.01 -0.59 -10.91
N GLN A 62 12.65 -1.69 -10.50
CA GLN A 62 12.57 -2.96 -11.24
C GLN A 62 11.18 -3.59 -11.11
N ILE A 63 10.62 -4.11 -12.21
CA ILE A 63 9.38 -4.90 -12.17
C ILE A 63 9.62 -6.17 -11.35
N ILE A 64 8.77 -6.39 -10.34
CA ILE A 64 8.79 -7.59 -9.50
C ILE A 64 7.51 -8.43 -9.64
N ALA A 65 6.43 -7.83 -10.15
CA ALA A 65 5.25 -8.56 -10.62
C ALA A 65 4.66 -7.86 -11.86
N GLU A 66 4.33 -8.62 -12.89
CA GLU A 66 3.71 -8.11 -14.13
C GLU A 66 2.19 -8.04 -13.98
N ALA A 67 1.56 -7.11 -14.69
CA ALA A 67 0.11 -7.05 -14.77
C ALA A 67 -0.44 -8.31 -15.46
N ASP A 68 -1.61 -8.79 -15.03
CA ASP A 68 -2.28 -9.96 -15.61
C ASP A 68 -3.71 -9.61 -16.08
N GLY A 69 -4.00 -9.78 -17.36
CA GLY A 69 -5.31 -9.47 -17.96
C GLY A 69 -5.66 -7.98 -18.06
N ASN A 70 -6.95 -7.69 -18.32
CA ASN A 70 -7.42 -6.35 -18.72
C ASN A 70 -7.47 -5.32 -17.59
N ILE A 71 -7.70 -5.76 -16.35
CA ILE A 71 -7.68 -4.90 -15.16
C ILE A 71 -6.60 -5.47 -14.26
N SER A 72 -5.39 -4.94 -14.40
CA SER A 72 -4.28 -5.25 -13.50
C SER A 72 -3.20 -4.16 -13.53
N ALA A 73 -2.40 -4.08 -12.48
CA ALA A 73 -1.27 -3.16 -12.39
C ALA A 73 0.03 -3.92 -12.08
N ALA A 74 1.10 -3.56 -12.80
CA ALA A 74 2.43 -4.08 -12.51
C ALA A 74 2.96 -3.48 -11.20
N ILE A 75 3.71 -4.28 -10.45
CA ILE A 75 4.32 -3.88 -9.18
C ILE A 75 5.83 -3.79 -9.38
N HIS A 76 6.39 -2.67 -8.94
CA HIS A 76 7.82 -2.39 -9.02
C HIS A 76 8.44 -2.33 -7.63
N ALA A 77 9.73 -2.67 -7.53
CA ALA A 77 10.47 -2.57 -6.27
C ALA A 77 10.60 -1.09 -5.84
N PRO A 78 10.11 -0.70 -4.66
CA PRO A 78 10.15 0.70 -4.19
C PRO A 78 11.58 1.17 -3.88
N THR A 79 12.48 0.22 -3.62
CA THR A 79 13.91 0.44 -3.37
C THR A 79 14.70 -0.80 -3.82
N SER A 80 16.01 -0.63 -3.97
CA SER A 80 16.91 -1.78 -4.15
C SER A 80 16.98 -2.62 -2.88
N GLY A 81 17.08 -3.94 -3.02
CA GLY A 81 17.11 -4.85 -1.89
C GLY A 81 17.11 -6.31 -2.32
N ARG A 82 16.71 -7.20 -1.40
CA ARG A 82 16.57 -8.63 -1.63
C ARG A 82 15.16 -9.09 -1.29
N ILE A 83 14.57 -9.94 -2.13
CA ILE A 83 13.28 -10.57 -1.85
C ILE A 83 13.45 -11.57 -0.72
N LEU A 84 12.80 -11.34 0.41
CA LEU A 84 12.92 -12.21 1.58
C LEU A 84 11.96 -13.41 1.52
N LYS A 85 10.70 -13.17 1.15
CA LYS A 85 9.63 -14.16 1.12
C LYS A 85 8.52 -13.66 0.21
N ILE A 86 7.79 -14.59 -0.40
CA ILE A 86 6.51 -14.35 -1.07
C ILE A 86 5.51 -15.31 -0.42
N SER A 87 4.46 -14.78 0.20
CA SER A 87 3.46 -15.58 0.93
C SER A 87 2.18 -14.81 1.16
N GLU A 88 1.13 -15.54 1.49
CA GLU A 88 -0.08 -14.99 2.09
C GLU A 88 0.25 -14.43 3.48
N GLU A 89 -0.23 -13.22 3.76
CA GLU A 89 -0.03 -12.50 5.02
C GLU A 89 -1.28 -11.66 5.29
N ILE A 90 -1.63 -11.47 6.57
CA ILE A 90 -2.74 -10.57 6.94
C ILE A 90 -2.24 -9.14 6.75
N LEU A 91 -2.86 -8.43 5.80
CA LEU A 91 -2.59 -7.02 5.55
C LEU A 91 -3.68 -6.15 6.19
N PRO A 92 -3.36 -4.89 6.53
CA PRO A 92 -4.33 -3.94 7.06
C PRO A 92 -5.29 -3.47 5.94
N HIS A 93 -6.11 -4.39 5.43
CA HIS A 93 -7.20 -4.11 4.50
C HIS A 93 -8.52 -4.11 5.28
N PRO A 94 -9.40 -3.11 5.12
CA PRO A 94 -10.62 -2.98 5.93
C PRO A 94 -11.57 -4.18 5.85
N SER A 95 -11.55 -4.94 4.75
CA SER A 95 -12.37 -6.13 4.59
C SER A 95 -11.77 -7.41 5.19
N GLY A 96 -10.51 -7.38 5.66
CA GLY A 96 -9.80 -8.57 6.14
C GLY A 96 -9.62 -9.66 5.07
N LEU A 97 -9.90 -9.36 3.80
CA LEU A 97 -9.69 -10.29 2.70
C LEU A 97 -8.18 -10.49 2.49
N PRO A 98 -7.72 -11.73 2.26
CA PRO A 98 -6.33 -12.04 1.96
C PRO A 98 -5.85 -11.41 0.64
#